data_AF-A0A9Q8QY50-F1
#
_entry.id   AF-A0A9Q8QY50-F1
#
_cell.length_a   1.000
_cell.length_b   1.000
_cell.length_c   1.000
_cell.angle_alpha   90.00
_cell.angle_beta   90.00
_cell.angle_gamma   90.00
#
_symmetry.space_group_name_H-M   'P 1'
#
loop_
_entity.id
_entity.type
_entity.pdbx_description
1 polymer ?
#
loop_
_entity_poly.entity_id
_entity_poly.type
_entity_poly.pdbx_seq_one_letter_code
_entity_poly.pdbx_strand_id
1 'polypeptide(L)' 'MSAYEAVRIRLDPTPRQTRLLESHAGGARFAYNLMLAHVRRQISLGEKPDWTLYAMRRWWNEWKDEIAP' A
#
# COMPACT_ATOMS: atom_id res chain seq x y z
N MET A 1 5.12 -33.44 20.09
CA MET A 1 5.08 -32.16 19.33
C MET A 1 5.13 -32.50 17.86
N SER A 2 4.11 -32.14 17.08
CA SER A 2 4.14 -32.33 15.62
C SER A 2 5.03 -31.22 15.02
N ALA A 3 6.06 -31.60 14.25
CA ALA A 3 6.89 -30.65 13.54
C ALA A 3 6.18 -30.26 12.22
N TYR A 4 5.99 -28.96 11.99
CA TYR A 4 5.48 -28.45 10.73
C TYR A 4 6.64 -28.20 9.78
N GLU A 5 6.56 -28.74 8.56
CA GLU A 5 7.51 -28.47 7.50
C GLU A 5 6.97 -27.33 6.61
N ALA A 6 7.76 -26.27 6.44
CA ALA A 6 7.40 -25.15 5.57
C ALA A 6 8.00 -25.36 4.18
N VAL A 7 7.16 -25.39 3.15
CA VAL A 7 7.59 -25.55 1.75
C VAL A 7 7.45 -24.22 1.02
N ARG A 8 8.52 -23.79 0.33
CA ARG A 8 8.50 -22.60 -0.54
C ARG A 8 8.45 -23.01 -2.00
N ILE A 9 7.35 -22.70 -2.68
CA ILE A 9 7.12 -23.00 -4.09
C ILE A 9 7.15 -21.69 -4.90
N ARG A 10 7.81 -21.70 -6.06
CA ARG A 10 7.77 -20.56 -6.99
C ARG A 10 6.40 -20.51 -7.67
N LEU A 11 5.83 -19.33 -7.76
CA LEU A 11 4.63 -19.11 -8.57
C LEU A 11 4.96 -19.21 -10.07
N ASP A 12 4.09 -19.83 -10.85
CA ASP A 12 4.18 -19.90 -12.33
C ASP A 12 2.99 -19.16 -12.96
N PRO A 13 2.94 -17.81 -12.86
CA PRO A 13 1.81 -17.05 -13.36
C PRO A 13 1.81 -16.96 -14.88
N THR A 14 0.65 -17.10 -15.49
CA THR A 14 0.43 -16.72 -16.89
C THR A 14 0.78 -15.23 -17.12
N PRO A 15 1.03 -14.79 -18.37
CA PRO A 15 1.31 -13.38 -18.64
C PRO A 15 0.22 -12.42 -18.13
N ARG A 16 -1.05 -12.84 -18.13
CA ARG A 16 -2.15 -12.05 -17.55
C ARG A 16 -2.03 -11.94 -16.03
N GLN A 17 -1.75 -13.06 -15.34
CA GLN A 17 -1.58 -13.05 -13.89
C GLN A 17 -0.37 -12.22 -13.46
N THR A 18 0.74 -12.28 -14.21
CA THR A 18 1.93 -11.47 -13.94
C THR A 18 1.58 -9.98 -13.91
N ARG A 19 0.89 -9.48 -14.96
CA ARG A 19 0.46 -8.08 -15.02
C ARG A 19 -0.47 -7.69 -13.87
N LEU A 20 -1.37 -8.60 -13.45
CA LEU A 20 -2.26 -8.35 -12.32
C LEU A 20 -1.48 -8.29 -11.00
N LEU A 21 -0.55 -9.21 -10.77
CA LEU A 21 0.32 -9.21 -9.59
C LEU A 21 1.17 -7.94 -9.53
N GLU A 22 1.78 -7.55 -10.65
CA GLU A 22 2.56 -6.33 -10.77
C GLU A 22 1.70 -5.08 -10.52
N SER A 23 0.49 -5.01 -11.09
CA SER A 23 -0.45 -3.91 -10.86
C SER A 23 -0.87 -3.82 -9.40
N HIS A 24 -1.22 -4.94 -8.76
CA HIS A 24 -1.57 -4.98 -7.34
C HIS A 24 -0.40 -4.57 -6.44
N ALA A 25 0.80 -5.12 -6.69
CA ALA A 25 2.00 -4.77 -5.93
C ALA A 25 2.37 -3.30 -6.12
N GLY A 26 2.25 -2.79 -7.35
CA GLY A 26 2.47 -1.38 -7.70
C GLY A 26 1.50 -0.45 -6.98
N GLY A 27 0.20 -0.73 -7.07
CA GLY A 27 -0.84 0.05 -6.39
C GLY A 27 -0.68 0.06 -4.87
N ALA A 28 -0.38 -1.09 -4.26
CA ALA A 28 -0.12 -1.19 -2.82
C ALA A 28 1.11 -0.36 -2.40
N ARG A 29 2.20 -0.46 -3.16
CA ARG A 29 3.43 0.31 -2.91
C ARG A 29 3.20 1.81 -3.06
N PHE A 30 2.46 2.21 -4.09
CA PHE A 30 2.08 3.60 -4.34
C PHE A 30 1.29 4.16 -3.14
N ALA A 31 0.19 3.50 -2.76
CA ALA A 31 -0.67 3.94 -1.67
C ALA A 31 0.11 4.04 -0.34
N TYR A 32 0.95 3.05 -0.04
CA TYR A 32 1.79 3.07 1.15
C TYR A 32 2.74 4.26 1.18
N ASN A 33 3.51 4.47 0.09
CA ASN A 33 4.49 5.54 0.02
C ASN A 33 3.84 6.93 0.06
N LEU A 34 2.71 7.10 -0.62
CA LEU A 34 1.93 8.33 -0.62
C LEU A 34 1.46 8.70 0.78
N MET A 35 0.80 7.76 1.48
CA MET A 35 0.30 8.01 2.83
C MET A 35 1.43 8.22 3.83
N LEU A 36 2.54 7.49 3.69
CA LEU A 36 3.73 7.69 4.51
C LEU A 36 4.31 9.10 4.32
N ALA A 37 4.40 9.59 3.07
CA ALA A 37 4.85 10.94 2.77
C ALA A 37 3.90 12.00 3.36
N HIS A 38 2.58 11.79 3.25
CA HIS A 38 1.57 12.65 3.85
C HIS A 38 1.74 12.80 5.37
N VAL A 39 1.84 11.67 6.09
CA VAL A 39 2.03 11.69 7.56
C VAL A 39 3.38 12.31 7.95
N ARG A 40 4.46 11.99 7.21
CA ARG A 40 5.78 12.58 7.46
C ARG A 40 5.76 14.11 7.31
N ARG A 41 5.02 14.63 6.34
CA ARG A 41 4.83 16.07 6.15
C ARG A 41 4.13 16.70 7.37
N GLN A 42 3.02 16.12 7.84
CA GLN A 42 2.30 16.62 9.03
C GLN A 42 3.22 16.69 10.25
N ILE A 43 3.98 15.62 10.51
CA ILE A 43 4.95 15.56 11.61
C ILE A 43 6.02 16.66 11.46
N SER A 44 6.54 16.87 10.26
CA SER A 44 7.56 17.90 10.02
C SER A 44 7.07 19.33 10.24
N LEU A 45 5.75 19.55 10.13
CA LEU A 45 5.09 20.84 10.37
C LEU A 45 4.63 21.01 11.83
N GLY A 46 4.83 20.00 12.69
CA GLY A 46 4.31 20.00 14.06
C GLY A 46 2.79 19.84 14.13
N GLU A 47 2.15 19.41 13.04
CA GLU A 47 0.72 19.13 12.99
C GLU A 47 0.41 17.79 13.69
N LYS A 48 -0.84 17.61 14.12
CA LYS A 48 -1.30 16.30 14.61
C LYS A 48 -1.38 15.33 13.42
N PRO A 49 -0.62 14.22 13.40
CA PRO A 49 -0.64 13.31 12.26
C PRO A 49 -1.93 12.50 12.20
N ASP A 50 -2.50 12.43 11.00
CA ASP A 50 -3.74 11.72 10.70
C ASP A 50 -3.44 10.27 10.27
N TRP A 51 -2.74 9.52 11.14
CA TRP A 51 -2.25 8.17 10.84
C TRP A 51 -3.26 7.04 11.02
N THR A 52 -4.52 7.36 11.36
CA THR A 52 -5.55 6.33 11.52
C THR A 52 -6.08 5.92 10.15
N LEU A 53 -6.49 4.65 10.01
CA LEU A 53 -7.08 4.14 8.76
C LEU A 53 -8.22 5.03 8.26
N TYR A 54 -9.07 5.50 9.18
CA TYR A 54 -10.21 6.34 8.84
C TYR A 54 -9.79 7.73 8.31
N ALA A 55 -8.83 8.39 8.97
CA ALA A 55 -8.36 9.70 8.54
C ALA A 55 -7.62 9.63 7.19
N MET A 56 -6.75 8.64 7.01
CA MET A 56 -6.07 8.39 5.73
C MET A 56 -7.06 8.08 4.60
N ARG A 57 -8.11 7.29 4.87
CA ARG A 57 -9.15 6.99 3.86
C ARG A 57 -9.94 8.22 3.47
N ARG A 58 -10.25 9.10 4.44
CA ARG A 58 -10.94 10.37 4.18
C ARG A 58 -10.08 11.24 3.25
N TRP A 59 -8.82 11.44 3.59
CA TRP A 59 -7.89 12.22 2.78
C TRP A 59 -7.72 11.60 1.38
N TRP A 60 -7.54 10.28 1.27
CA TRP A 60 -7.49 9.61 -0.03
C TRP A 60 -8.73 9.89 -0.89
N ASN A 61 -9.94 9.77 -0.32
CA ASN A 61 -11.17 9.97 -1.07
C ASN A 61 -11.35 11.40 -1.58
N GLU A 62 -10.76 12.38 -0.90
CA GLU A 62 -10.77 13.79 -1.29
C GLU A 62 -9.81 14.05 -2.46
N TRP A 63 -8.64 13.41 -2.49
CA TRP A 63 -7.57 13.76 -3.43
C TRP A 63 -7.30 12.73 -4.54
N LYS A 64 -7.89 11.52 -4.47
CA LYS A 64 -7.57 10.41 -5.39
C LYS A 64 -7.74 10.77 -6.88
N ASP A 65 -8.68 11.64 -7.21
CA ASP A 65 -8.95 11.99 -8.62
C ASP A 65 -7.83 12.87 -9.21
N GLU A 66 -7.01 13.49 -8.37
CA GLU A 66 -5.86 14.31 -8.77
C GLU A 66 -4.52 13.54 -8.70
N ILE A 67 -4.39 12.62 -7.73
CA ILE A 67 -3.09 12.01 -7.40
C ILE A 67 -2.98 10.54 -7.80
N ALA A 68 -4.09 9.85 -8.07
CA ALA A 68 -4.04 8.46 -8.50
C ALA A 68 -3.38 8.34 -9.89
N PRO A 69 -2.57 7.29 -10.14
CA PRO A 69 -1.99 7.01 -11.45
C PRO A 69 -3.02 6.64 -12.52
#